data_AF-A0A3M1ZDG3-F1
#
_entry.id   AF-A0A3M1ZDG3-F1
#
_cell.length_a   1.000
_cell.length_b   1.000
_cell.length_c   1.000
_cell.angle_alpha   90.00
_cell.angle_beta   90.00
_cell.angle_gamma   90.00
#
_symmetry.space_group_name_H-M   'P 1'
#
loop_
_entity.id
_entity.type
_entity.pdbx_description
1 polymer ?
#
loop_
_entity_poly.entity_id
_entity_poly.type
_entity_poly.pdbx_seq_one_letter_code
_entity_poly.pdbx_strand_id
1 'polypeptide(L)'
;IVADGEGATKVVDVVVDGAADDASALRIARAVAESPLVKTAIHGEDPNWGRIAAAMGRSGGYGGGPFAIEVDGVEIVREGLAVGPDAEARAHEVMRGREYAIRIRLAEGEGTATVTTCDLSAEYVRINADYRS
;
A
#
# COMPACT_ATOMS: atom_id res chain seq x y z
N ILE A 1 1.50 15.73 -8.96
CA ILE A 1 0.04 15.76 -8.68
C ILE A 1 -0.28 15.05 -7.35
N VAL A 2 0.20 13.83 -7.07
CA VAL A 2 -0.07 13.13 -5.79
C VAL A 2 0.48 13.85 -4.54
N ALA A 3 1.66 14.46 -4.63
CA ALA A 3 2.28 15.23 -3.54
C ALA A 3 1.53 16.52 -3.16
N ASP A 4 0.59 16.97 -4.01
CA ASP A 4 -0.26 18.16 -3.85
C ASP A 4 -1.75 17.76 -3.74
N GLY A 5 -2.02 16.51 -3.36
CA GLY A 5 -3.38 16.08 -3.05
C GLY A 5 -3.93 16.84 -1.85
N GLU A 6 -5.17 17.28 -1.92
CA GLU A 6 -5.82 18.05 -0.86
C GLU A 6 -5.74 17.31 0.49
N GLY A 7 -5.05 17.88 1.48
CA GLY A 7 -4.88 17.27 2.79
C GLY A 7 -3.97 16.03 2.84
N ALA A 8 -3.20 15.73 1.79
CA ALA A 8 -2.23 14.63 1.78
C ALA A 8 -1.03 14.93 2.69
N THR A 9 -0.69 13.98 3.58
CA THR A 9 0.45 14.08 4.50
C THR A 9 1.59 13.12 4.13
N LYS A 10 1.27 12.05 3.39
CA LYS A 10 2.21 11.02 2.95
C LYS A 10 2.12 10.81 1.44
N VAL A 11 3.24 10.46 0.80
CA VAL A 11 3.31 10.00 -0.59
C VAL A 11 3.89 8.61 -0.58
N VAL A 12 3.18 7.64 -1.14
CA VAL A 12 3.56 6.22 -1.05
C VAL A 12 3.55 5.59 -2.42
N ASP A 13 4.64 4.93 -2.77
CA ASP A 13 4.69 4.06 -3.94
C ASP A 13 4.23 2.66 -3.58
N VAL A 14 3.19 2.17 -4.26
CA VAL A 14 2.79 0.76 -4.22
C VAL A 14 3.48 0.04 -5.36
N VAL A 15 4.47 -0.77 -5.03
CA VAL A 15 5.28 -1.54 -5.98
C VAL A 15 4.81 -2.99 -5.94
N VAL A 16 4.54 -3.59 -7.10
CA VAL A 16 4.18 -5.00 -7.23
C VAL A 16 5.19 -5.65 -8.16
N ASP A 17 5.81 -6.73 -7.67
CA ASP A 17 6.78 -7.54 -8.42
C ASP A 17 6.31 -9.00 -8.48
N GLY A 18 6.59 -9.68 -9.58
CA GLY A 18 6.39 -11.13 -9.72
C GLY A 18 4.93 -11.57 -9.92
N ALA A 19 4.06 -10.68 -10.39
CA ALA A 19 2.70 -11.04 -10.79
C ALA A 19 2.72 -11.85 -12.11
N ALA A 20 1.57 -12.45 -12.48
CA ALA A 20 1.46 -13.22 -13.73
C ALA A 20 1.87 -12.42 -14.98
N ASP A 21 1.49 -11.14 -15.04
CA ASP A 21 1.87 -10.17 -16.08
C ASP A 21 1.74 -8.73 -15.55
N ASP A 22 2.25 -7.75 -16.31
CA ASP A 22 2.21 -6.33 -15.93
C ASP A 22 0.77 -5.81 -15.74
N ALA A 23 -0.19 -6.35 -16.49
CA ALA A 23 -1.59 -5.97 -16.36
C ALA A 23 -2.15 -6.41 -15.00
N SER A 24 -1.78 -7.59 -14.52
CA SER A 24 -2.16 -8.14 -13.22
C SER A 24 -1.46 -7.40 -12.09
N ALA A 25 -0.15 -7.11 -12.24
CA ALA A 25 0.60 -6.26 -11.32
C ALA A 25 -0.07 -4.89 -11.15
N LEU A 26 -0.46 -4.25 -12.26
CA LEU A 26 -1.13 -2.95 -12.23
C LEU A 26 -2.49 -3.01 -11.55
N ARG A 27 -3.29 -4.07 -11.77
CA ARG A 27 -4.57 -4.27 -11.05
C ARG A 27 -4.35 -4.37 -9.55
N ILE A 28 -3.34 -5.10 -9.10
CA ILE A 28 -2.98 -5.21 -7.68
C ILE A 28 -2.54 -3.86 -7.12
N ALA A 29 -1.59 -3.19 -7.79
CA ALA A 29 -1.03 -1.93 -7.33
C ALA A 29 -2.13 -0.87 -7.18
N ARG A 30 -3.03 -0.74 -8.16
CA ARG A 30 -4.18 0.16 -8.10
C ARG A 30 -5.15 -0.20 -6.97
N ALA A 31 -5.52 -1.48 -6.84
CA ALA A 31 -6.47 -1.92 -5.82
C ALA A 31 -5.99 -1.59 -4.40
N VAL A 32 -4.69 -1.71 -4.15
CA VAL A 32 -4.04 -1.33 -2.89
C VAL A 32 -3.97 0.19 -2.75
N ALA A 33 -3.48 0.89 -3.78
CA ALA A 33 -3.30 2.35 -3.79
C ALA A 33 -4.60 3.14 -3.61
N GLU A 34 -5.72 2.61 -4.09
CA GLU A 34 -7.05 3.23 -4.05
C GLU A 34 -7.86 2.81 -2.81
N SER A 35 -7.39 1.82 -2.04
CA SER A 35 -8.11 1.27 -0.89
C SER A 35 -8.22 2.29 0.24
N PRO A 36 -9.43 2.74 0.66
CA PRO A 36 -9.57 3.69 1.77
C PRO A 36 -8.99 3.16 3.09
N LEU A 37 -9.09 1.86 3.34
CA LEU A 37 -8.50 1.24 4.53
C LEU A 37 -6.96 1.26 4.49
N VAL A 38 -6.35 1.09 3.33
CA VAL A 38 -4.89 1.19 3.19
C VAL A 38 -4.47 2.65 3.36
N LYS A 39 -5.15 3.58 2.68
CA LYS A 39 -4.86 5.03 2.77
C LYS A 39 -5.01 5.59 4.18
N THR A 40 -5.96 5.09 4.98
CA THR A 40 -6.08 5.46 6.40
C THR A 40 -5.03 4.79 7.29
N ALA A 41 -4.56 3.58 6.95
CA ALA A 41 -3.43 2.96 7.64
C ALA A 41 -2.12 3.73 7.37
N ILE A 42 -1.91 4.15 6.12
CA ILE A 42 -0.82 5.07 5.72
C ILE A 42 -0.89 6.36 6.54
N HIS A 43 -2.08 6.98 6.65
CA HIS A 43 -2.28 8.19 7.45
C HIS A 43 -1.93 7.99 8.93
N GLY A 44 -2.39 6.86 9.50
CA GLY A 44 -2.17 6.50 10.90
C GLY A 44 -0.80 5.90 11.18
N GLU A 45 0.09 5.82 10.18
CA GLU A 45 1.42 5.23 10.29
C GLU A 45 1.38 3.77 10.77
N ASP A 46 0.27 3.07 10.49
CA ASP A 46 -0.02 1.71 10.94
C ASP A 46 0.39 0.70 9.86
N PRO A 47 1.39 -0.17 10.07
CA PRO A 47 1.85 -1.18 9.11
C PRO A 47 0.86 -2.37 9.00
N ASN A 48 -0.40 -2.04 8.73
CA ASN A 48 -1.52 -2.96 8.70
C ASN A 48 -1.53 -3.79 7.40
N TRP A 49 -0.64 -4.78 7.34
CA TRP A 49 -0.49 -5.65 6.18
C TRP A 49 -1.76 -6.45 5.86
N GLY A 50 -2.64 -6.68 6.84
CA GLY A 50 -3.94 -7.32 6.62
C GLY A 50 -4.84 -6.51 5.67
N ARG A 51 -4.83 -5.17 5.78
CA ARG A 51 -5.57 -4.28 4.85
C ARG A 51 -4.98 -4.29 3.44
N ILE A 52 -3.65 -4.40 3.34
CA ILE A 52 -2.93 -4.52 2.06
C ILE A 52 -3.29 -5.85 1.39
N ALA A 53 -3.20 -6.96 2.13
CA ALA A 53 -3.54 -8.29 1.64
C ALA A 53 -5.01 -8.40 1.21
N ALA A 54 -5.94 -7.80 1.96
CA ALA A 54 -7.36 -7.76 1.59
C ALA A 54 -7.59 -6.96 0.28
N ALA A 55 -6.87 -5.86 0.07
CA ALA A 55 -6.95 -5.07 -1.15
C ALA A 55 -6.35 -5.80 -2.36
N MET A 56 -5.20 -6.44 -2.19
CA MET A 56 -4.60 -7.33 -3.19
C MET A 56 -5.55 -8.48 -3.55
N GLY A 57 -6.15 -9.14 -2.57
CA GLY A 57 -7.05 -10.28 -2.78
C GLY A 57 -8.29 -9.95 -3.61
N ARG A 58 -8.86 -8.74 -3.47
CA ARG A 58 -10.02 -8.30 -4.26
C ARG A 58 -9.67 -7.70 -5.63
N SER A 59 -8.38 -7.63 -5.99
CA SER A 59 -7.92 -6.93 -7.20
C SER A 59 -8.30 -7.63 -8.52
N GLY A 60 -8.58 -8.94 -8.48
CA GLY A 60 -8.67 -9.78 -9.67
C GLY A 60 -7.34 -9.90 -10.46
N GLY A 61 -6.22 -9.46 -9.87
CA GLY A 61 -4.87 -9.62 -10.42
C GLY A 61 -4.00 -10.62 -9.66
N TYR A 62 -4.42 -11.04 -8.46
CA TYR A 62 -3.67 -11.96 -7.60
C TYR A 62 -4.18 -13.40 -7.76
N GLY A 63 -3.27 -14.32 -8.05
CA GLY A 63 -3.55 -15.74 -8.29
C GLY A 63 -3.68 -16.59 -7.03
N GLY A 64 -3.36 -16.06 -5.84
CA GLY A 64 -3.50 -16.78 -4.57
C GLY A 64 -2.24 -17.53 -4.12
N GLY A 65 -1.11 -17.32 -4.78
CA GLY A 65 0.18 -17.92 -4.41
C GLY A 65 0.79 -17.32 -3.12
N PRO A 66 1.98 -17.77 -2.70
CA PRO A 66 2.69 -17.12 -1.60
C PRO A 66 3.04 -15.66 -1.98
N PHE A 67 3.00 -14.78 -0.98
CA PHE A 67 3.36 -13.37 -1.17
C PHE A 67 4.19 -12.84 0.00
N ALA A 68 4.92 -11.77 -0.26
CA ALA A 68 5.63 -10.99 0.76
C ALA A 68 5.24 -9.51 0.68
N ILE A 69 5.28 -8.83 1.82
CA ILE A 69 5.04 -7.38 1.92
C ILE A 69 6.18 -6.75 2.69
N GLU A 70 6.70 -5.65 2.15
CA GLU A 70 7.79 -4.87 2.71
C GLU A 70 7.44 -3.38 2.70
N VAL A 71 7.85 -2.67 3.75
CA VAL A 71 7.84 -1.20 3.79
C VAL A 71 9.29 -0.73 3.78
N ASP A 72 9.76 -0.18 2.66
CA ASP A 72 11.10 0.40 2.50
C ASP A 72 12.24 -0.45 3.13
N GLY A 73 12.35 -1.71 2.69
CA GLY A 73 13.35 -2.66 3.19
C GLY A 73 12.93 -3.45 4.43
N VAL A 74 11.84 -3.09 5.11
CA VAL A 74 11.33 -3.82 6.29
C VAL A 74 10.26 -4.83 5.87
N GLU A 75 10.65 -6.10 5.75
CA GLU A 75 9.71 -7.18 5.45
C GLU A 75 8.81 -7.46 6.67
N ILE A 76 7.49 -7.30 6.48
CA ILE A 76 6.45 -7.49 7.51
C ILE A 76 5.60 -8.74 7.25
N VAL A 77 5.57 -9.21 6.01
CA VAL A 77 4.94 -10.49 5.62
C VAL A 77 5.91 -11.31 4.79
N ARG A 78 6.03 -12.59 5.12
CA ARG A 78 6.81 -13.59 4.39
C ARG A 78 5.94 -14.83 4.16
N GLU A 79 5.85 -15.27 2.91
CA GLU A 79 5.04 -16.44 2.52
C GLU A 79 3.59 -16.37 3.04
N GLY A 80 3.00 -15.18 3.02
CA GLY A 80 1.64 -14.93 3.49
C GLY A 80 1.46 -14.89 5.01
N LEU A 81 2.54 -15.00 5.80
CA LEU A 81 2.52 -14.96 7.27
C LEU A 81 3.24 -13.72 7.80
N ALA A 82 2.75 -13.18 8.92
CA ALA A 82 3.41 -12.08 9.61
C ALA A 82 4.83 -12.47 10.05
N VAL A 83 5.80 -11.60 9.81
CA VAL A 83 7.19 -11.79 10.29
C VAL A 83 7.28 -11.63 11.81
N GLY A 84 6.44 -10.77 12.40
CA GLY A 84 6.32 -10.58 13.84
C GLY A 84 6.36 -9.12 14.28
N PRO A 85 6.11 -8.86 15.58
CA PRO A 85 5.90 -7.51 16.11
C PRO A 85 7.13 -6.60 15.98
N ASP A 86 8.35 -7.14 16.04
CA ASP A 86 9.57 -6.35 15.86
C ASP A 86 9.70 -5.79 14.44
N ALA A 87 9.24 -6.54 13.43
CA ALA A 87 9.23 -6.06 12.05
C ALA A 87 8.15 -4.98 11.85
N GLU A 88 6.98 -5.17 12.44
CA GLU A 88 5.90 -4.17 12.43
C GLU A 88 6.37 -2.88 13.13
N ALA A 89 7.04 -2.97 14.28
CA ALA A 89 7.59 -1.79 14.96
C ALA A 89 8.61 -1.02 14.10
N ARG A 90 9.49 -1.72 13.37
CA ARG A 90 10.41 -1.06 12.44
C ARG A 90 9.70 -0.43 11.25
N ALA A 91 8.68 -1.09 10.70
CA ALA A 91 7.89 -0.55 9.60
C ALA A 91 7.11 0.70 10.03
N HIS A 92 6.57 0.71 11.26
CA HIS A 92 5.95 1.89 11.86
C HIS A 92 6.90 3.11 11.87
N GLU A 93 8.16 2.92 12.28
CA GLU A 93 9.14 4.02 12.24
C GLU A 93 9.42 4.52 10.82
N VAL A 94 9.40 3.64 9.81
CA VAL A 94 9.53 4.06 8.41
C VAL A 94 8.30 4.85 7.95
N MET A 95 7.10 4.40 8.32
CA MET A 95 5.84 5.05 7.94
C MET A 95 5.66 6.44 8.56
N ARG A 96 6.46 6.82 9.57
CA ARG A 96 6.57 8.22 10.05
C ARG A 96 7.16 9.16 9.01
N GLY A 97 7.99 8.64 8.10
CA GLY A 97 8.49 9.38 6.95
C GLY A 97 7.35 9.92 6.07
N ARG A 98 7.65 10.98 5.32
CA ARG A 98 6.69 11.56 4.36
C ARG A 98 6.58 10.72 3.09
N GLU A 99 7.67 10.06 2.70
CA GLU A 99 7.79 9.34 1.44
C GLU A 99 8.42 7.97 1.71
N TYR A 100 7.80 6.91 1.19
CA TYR A 100 8.28 5.52 1.31
C TYR A 100 7.57 4.62 0.29
N ALA A 101 8.06 3.40 0.09
CA ALA A 101 7.44 2.39 -0.74
C ALA A 101 6.84 1.25 0.08
N ILE A 102 5.66 0.79 -0.33
CA ILE A 102 5.09 -0.51 0.04
C ILE A 102 5.33 -1.44 -1.15
N ARG A 103 6.16 -2.47 -0.95
CA ARG A 103 6.47 -3.47 -1.97
C ARG A 103 5.75 -4.78 -1.69
N ILE A 104 5.04 -5.28 -2.69
CA ILE A 104 4.37 -6.58 -2.70
C ILE A 104 5.13 -7.47 -3.67
N ARG A 105 5.66 -8.60 -3.19
CA ARG A 105 6.33 -9.59 -4.02
C ARG A 105 5.46 -10.83 -4.15
N LEU A 106 5.25 -11.27 -5.37
CA LEU A 106 4.54 -12.48 -5.76
C LEU A 106 5.52 -13.44 -6.45
N ALA A 107 5.11 -14.70 -6.59
CA ALA A 107 5.85 -15.73 -7.32
C ALA A 107 4.98 -16.37 -8.41
N GLU A 108 4.27 -15.53 -9.16
CA GLU A 108 3.26 -15.93 -10.16
C GLU A 108 3.72 -15.68 -11.61
N GLY A 109 4.80 -14.92 -11.81
CA GLY A 109 5.37 -14.59 -13.11
C GLY A 109 6.44 -13.51 -13.03
N GLU A 110 6.57 -12.71 -14.09
CA GLU A 110 7.55 -11.62 -14.21
C GLU A 110 6.90 -10.23 -14.26
N GLY A 111 5.57 -10.16 -14.06
CA GLY A 111 4.81 -8.92 -14.13
C GLY A 111 5.18 -7.93 -13.04
N THR A 112 5.33 -6.65 -13.43
CA THR A 112 5.67 -5.57 -12.50
C THR A 112 4.79 -4.34 -12.71
N ALA A 113 4.55 -3.59 -11.64
CA ALA A 113 3.90 -2.28 -11.72
C ALA A 113 4.24 -1.42 -10.51
N THR A 114 4.16 -0.10 -10.69
CA THR A 114 4.25 0.88 -9.60
C THR A 114 3.12 1.90 -9.74
N VAL A 115 2.44 2.17 -8.63
CA VAL A 115 1.41 3.21 -8.54
C VAL A 115 1.69 4.08 -7.32
N THR A 116 1.92 5.37 -7.56
CA THR A 116 2.07 6.36 -6.49
C THR A 116 0.70 6.81 -6.00
N THR A 117 0.50 6.83 -4.68
CA THR A 117 -0.71 7.30 -4.00
C THR A 117 -0.36 8.19 -2.81
N CYS A 118 -1.37 8.71 -2.14
CA CYS A 118 -1.26 9.42 -0.87
C CYS A 118 -2.09 8.73 0.21
N ASP A 119 -2.03 9.25 1.42
CA ASP A 119 -2.93 8.86 2.51
C ASP A 119 -4.37 9.38 2.32
N LEU A 120 -5.25 9.05 3.27
CA LEU A 120 -6.60 9.61 3.39
C LEU A 120 -6.72 10.19 4.80
N SER A 121 -6.60 11.52 4.90
CA SER A 121 -6.61 12.26 6.16
C SER A 121 -8.01 12.79 6.51
N ALA A 122 -8.19 13.19 7.78
CA ALA A 122 -9.37 13.96 8.17
C ALA A 122 -9.44 15.33 7.46
N GLU A 123 -8.27 15.89 7.13
CA GLU A 123 -8.12 17.16 6.42
C GLU A 123 -8.73 17.10 5.01
N TYR A 124 -8.48 16.00 4.28
CA TYR A 124 -9.09 15.74 2.98
C TYR A 124 -10.63 15.80 3.06
N VAL A 125 -11.21 15.16 4.09
CA VAL A 125 -12.67 15.13 4.29
C VAL A 125 -13.20 16.54 4.55
N ARG A 126 -12.55 17.31 5.43
CA ARG A 126 -12.97 18.67 5.78
C ARG A 126 -12.92 19.60 4.56
N ILE A 127 -11.83 19.61 3.79
CA ILE A 127 -11.69 20.43 2.58
C ILE A 127 -12.83 20.14 1.58
N ASN A 128 -13.12 18.86 1.35
CA ASN A 128 -14.09 18.45 0.33
C ASN A 128 -15.55 18.49 0.81
N ALA A 129 -15.80 18.44 2.11
CA ALA A 129 -17.15 18.61 2.66
C ALA A 129 -17.59 20.08 2.69
N ASP A 130 -16.67 21.00 2.97
CA ASP A 130 -16.96 22.42 3.18
C ASP A 130 -16.92 23.25 1.87
N TYR A 131 -16.54 22.63 0.74
CA TYR A 131 -16.24 23.33 -0.52
C TYR A 131 -17.45 24.06 -1.15
N ARG A 132 -18.68 23.73 -0.75
CA ARG A 132 -19.92 24.34 -1.28
C ARG A 132 -20.88 24.84 -0.20
N SER A 133 -20.40 25.01 1.03
CA SER A 133 -21.17 25.59 2.14
C SER A 133 -20.87 27.06 2.36
#